data_AF-A0A0L6JJR3-F1
#
_entry.id   AF-A0A0L6JJR3-F1
#
_cell.length_a   1.000
_cell.length_b   1.000
_cell.length_c   1.000
_cell.angle_alpha   90.00
_cell.angle_beta   90.00
_cell.angle_gamma   90.00
#
_symmetry.space_group_name_H-M   'P 1'
#
loop_
_entity.id
_entity.type
_entity.pdbx_description
1 polymer ?
#
loop_
_entity_poly.entity_id
_entity_poly.type
_entity_poly.pdbx_seq_one_letter_code
_entity_poly.pdbx_strand_id
1 'polypeptide(L)'
;MDNLYNPITAVWEITMGCNMRCKHCGSSCEKPLEGELTTEEALKLCDDMKALGLQWLTLSGGEPTTRKDWNIIAKRLNSNGIIPNMITNGWLMDDEIAAKAKDAGINTIAMSLDGLKKTHDHIRKEGSFDRIMNSFDIITGAGVNCSVITTINSVNINELDELHSILVKKNVGGWQIQLGLPMGNMANNNQLVSTPEHIDKVIEFAYRATKIGGVEIQLADCIGYFNNKEIEVRKAQYGYDEYSWYGCGAGKYNFGILHNGDIVGCTSIRSKDFIEGNIRETSIVDIWNNEKLFAWNRELTKDKLKGLCSKCINGSRCLGGCANTRLTMDGSVYGENRYCSYNYAVKNAQQHLDQVTDIDMLLKKARKFIENKSYQLAGIVLEKVIDAQNNNCEALSHYGFVSFMLGNYNDALKSNEKLLTINPLDAYALKGYGLTTAKLGNIEDGINYLLKAIENSDERFLDPYHDLAVLYYETGRINDAINILEKGRCISQSFKDETEDFYIILNDANPKDNNLET
;
A
#
# COMPACT_ATOMS: atom_id res chain seq x y z
N MET A 1 -14.27 -7.74 -23.18
CA MET A 1 -14.08 -7.95 -21.73
C MET A 1 -13.22 -6.80 -21.29
N ASP A 2 -13.73 -5.88 -20.49
CA ASP A 2 -12.89 -4.86 -19.89
C ASP A 2 -11.91 -5.57 -18.97
N ASN A 3 -10.62 -5.54 -19.30
CA ASN A 3 -9.58 -6.16 -18.48
C ASN A 3 -9.57 -5.45 -17.12
N LEU A 4 -9.88 -6.19 -16.05
CA LEU A 4 -9.91 -5.67 -14.67
C LEU A 4 -8.55 -5.10 -14.24
N TYR A 5 -7.45 -5.54 -14.87
CA TYR A 5 -6.08 -5.15 -14.57
C TYR A 5 -5.35 -4.72 -15.84
N ASN A 6 -4.78 -3.51 -15.82
CA ASN A 6 -4.04 -2.93 -16.95
C ASN A 6 -2.54 -2.82 -16.61
N PRO A 7 -1.64 -3.52 -17.33
CA PRO A 7 -0.21 -3.49 -17.04
C PRO A 7 0.40 -2.18 -17.52
N ILE A 8 0.98 -1.43 -16.59
CA ILE A 8 1.53 -0.10 -16.86
C ILE A 8 3.06 -0.14 -16.86
N THR A 9 3.67 -0.77 -15.85
CA THR A 9 5.12 -0.76 -15.63
C THR A 9 5.68 -2.13 -15.27
N ALA A 10 6.91 -2.43 -15.69
CA ALA A 10 7.61 -3.65 -15.31
C ALA A 10 9.06 -3.37 -14.91
N VAL A 11 9.61 -4.23 -14.05
CA VAL A 11 11.05 -4.28 -13.78
C VAL A 11 11.58 -5.61 -14.28
N TRP A 12 12.62 -5.58 -15.11
CA TRP A 12 13.23 -6.78 -15.67
C TRP A 12 14.66 -6.92 -15.19
N GLU A 13 14.92 -7.97 -14.43
CA GLU A 13 16.28 -8.41 -14.15
C GLU A 13 16.85 -9.16 -15.36
N ILE A 14 17.58 -8.48 -16.24
CA ILE A 14 18.03 -9.08 -17.51
C ILE A 14 19.21 -10.04 -17.35
N THR A 15 19.86 -10.05 -16.20
CA THR A 15 20.97 -10.96 -15.84
C THR A 15 21.05 -11.08 -14.34
N MET A 16 21.83 -12.04 -13.82
CA MET A 16 22.29 -12.08 -12.43
C MET A 16 23.78 -11.76 -12.30
N GLY A 17 24.47 -11.54 -13.42
CA GLY A 17 25.87 -11.12 -13.45
C GLY A 17 26.06 -9.73 -12.87
N CYS A 18 26.92 -9.59 -11.86
CA CYS A 18 27.23 -8.32 -11.23
C CYS A 18 28.72 -8.22 -10.88
N ASN A 19 29.29 -7.04 -11.12
CA ASN A 19 30.69 -6.70 -10.85
C ASN A 19 30.93 -6.16 -9.42
N MET A 20 29.92 -6.26 -8.54
CA MET A 20 29.94 -5.89 -7.12
C MET A 20 29.37 -7.00 -6.23
N ARG A 21 29.60 -6.89 -4.91
CA ARG A 21 29.03 -7.76 -3.86
C ARG A 21 28.50 -6.92 -2.70
N CYS A 22 27.57 -6.02 -3.00
CA CYS A 22 27.06 -5.07 -2.02
C CYS A 22 26.47 -5.79 -0.81
N LYS A 23 26.76 -5.27 0.39
CA LYS A 23 26.32 -5.85 1.66
C LYS A 23 24.80 -5.86 1.83
N HIS A 24 24.10 -4.94 1.17
CA HIS A 24 22.63 -4.86 1.21
C HIS A 24 21.94 -5.49 -0.01
N CYS A 25 22.68 -6.13 -0.93
CA CYS A 25 22.11 -6.60 -2.19
C CYS A 25 20.98 -7.61 -1.93
N GLY A 26 19.73 -7.24 -2.26
CA GLY A 26 18.56 -8.09 -2.03
C GLY A 26 18.47 -9.30 -2.95
N SER A 27 19.11 -9.25 -4.12
CA SER A 27 19.16 -10.35 -5.10
C SER A 27 20.39 -11.24 -4.92
N SER A 28 21.34 -10.90 -4.03
CA SER A 28 22.63 -11.60 -3.88
C SER A 28 23.34 -11.83 -5.22
N CYS A 29 23.30 -10.84 -6.13
CA CYS A 29 23.83 -10.98 -7.48
C CYS A 29 25.31 -11.33 -7.48
N GLU A 30 25.69 -12.22 -8.38
CA GLU A 30 27.06 -12.69 -8.50
C GLU A 30 27.58 -12.74 -9.94
N LYS A 31 27.52 -13.91 -10.55
CA LYS A 31 27.87 -14.16 -11.95
C LYS A 31 26.57 -14.47 -12.70
N PRO A 32 26.56 -14.35 -14.03
CA PRO A 32 25.42 -14.79 -14.82
C PRO A 32 25.04 -16.22 -14.44
N LEU A 33 23.74 -16.47 -14.28
CA LEU A 33 23.23 -17.79 -13.97
C LEU A 33 22.99 -18.59 -15.25
N GLU A 34 22.94 -19.91 -15.13
CA GLU A 34 22.51 -20.76 -16.23
C GLU A 34 21.02 -20.51 -16.54
N GLY A 35 20.66 -20.62 -17.82
CA GLY A 35 19.28 -20.48 -18.27
C GLY A 35 18.79 -19.03 -18.40
N GLU A 36 19.68 -18.03 -18.26
CA GLU A 36 19.38 -16.64 -18.64
C GLU A 36 18.84 -16.56 -20.07
N LEU A 37 17.87 -15.67 -20.29
CA LEU A 37 17.25 -15.50 -21.60
C LEU A 37 18.30 -15.12 -22.64
N THR A 38 18.30 -15.85 -23.76
CA THR A 38 19.10 -15.51 -24.94
C THR A 38 18.65 -14.16 -25.51
N THR A 39 19.46 -13.56 -26.39
CA THR A 39 19.07 -12.33 -27.08
C THR A 39 17.77 -12.51 -27.86
N GLU A 40 17.59 -13.65 -28.53
CA GLU A 40 16.37 -13.93 -29.31
C GLU A 40 15.12 -14.00 -28.41
N GLU A 41 15.20 -14.73 -27.31
CA GLU A 41 14.10 -14.81 -26.34
C GLU A 41 13.79 -13.45 -25.72
N ALA A 42 14.82 -12.67 -25.39
CA ALA A 42 14.66 -11.33 -24.84
C ALA A 42 13.96 -10.37 -25.83
N LEU A 43 14.33 -10.43 -27.12
CA LEU A 43 13.69 -9.62 -28.15
C LEU A 43 12.25 -10.05 -28.40
N LYS A 44 11.97 -11.35 -28.41
CA LYS A 44 10.60 -11.87 -28.49
C LYS A 44 9.77 -11.38 -27.31
N LEU A 45 10.31 -11.40 -26.09
CA LEU A 45 9.60 -10.90 -24.91
C LEU A 45 9.29 -9.40 -25.02
N CYS A 46 10.19 -8.61 -25.61
CA CYS A 46 9.90 -7.19 -25.91
C CYS A 46 8.71 -7.02 -26.86
N ASP A 47 8.58 -7.91 -27.86
CA ASP A 47 7.46 -7.90 -28.81
C ASP A 47 6.16 -8.37 -28.13
N ASP A 48 6.22 -9.38 -27.26
CA ASP A 48 5.05 -9.84 -26.50
C ASP A 48 4.55 -8.76 -25.51
N MET A 49 5.46 -8.00 -24.88
CA MET A 49 5.10 -6.88 -23.99
C MET A 49 4.43 -5.71 -24.72
N LYS A 50 4.73 -5.52 -26.02
CA LYS A 50 3.99 -4.58 -26.86
C LYS A 50 2.53 -5.03 -27.03
N ALA A 51 2.33 -6.31 -27.31
CA ALA A 51 0.98 -6.88 -27.43
C ALA A 51 0.20 -6.81 -26.11
N LEU A 52 0.91 -6.91 -24.98
CA LEU A 52 0.34 -6.72 -23.64
C LEU A 52 -0.11 -5.26 -23.38
N GLY A 53 0.45 -4.28 -24.08
CA GLY A 53 0.16 -2.86 -23.86
C GLY A 53 1.00 -2.20 -22.76
N LEU A 54 2.18 -2.77 -22.44
CA LEU A 54 3.08 -2.21 -21.44
C LEU A 54 3.58 -0.82 -21.86
N GLN A 55 3.69 0.12 -20.92
CA GLN A 55 4.10 1.50 -21.21
C GLN A 55 5.55 1.80 -20.77
N TRP A 56 5.94 1.33 -19.58
CA TRP A 56 7.29 1.56 -19.03
C TRP A 56 7.97 0.25 -18.64
N LEU A 57 9.27 0.16 -18.90
CA LEU A 57 10.07 -0.96 -18.40
C LEU A 57 11.41 -0.47 -17.85
N THR A 58 11.78 -0.94 -16.66
CA THR A 58 13.09 -0.68 -16.07
C THR A 58 13.99 -1.90 -16.17
N LEU A 59 15.09 -1.76 -16.91
CA LEU A 59 16.16 -2.75 -16.98
C LEU A 59 16.99 -2.69 -15.69
N SER A 60 17.12 -3.84 -15.05
CA SER A 60 17.88 -4.07 -13.83
C SER A 60 18.52 -5.47 -13.90
N GLY A 61 18.77 -6.10 -12.75
CA GLY A 61 19.22 -7.49 -12.64
C GLY A 61 20.71 -7.63 -12.81
N GLY A 62 21.32 -8.30 -11.84
CA GLY A 62 22.76 -8.20 -11.67
C GLY A 62 23.15 -6.74 -11.74
N GLU A 63 24.13 -6.46 -12.59
CA GLU A 63 24.39 -5.16 -13.17
C GLU A 63 24.05 -5.25 -14.68
N PRO A 64 23.03 -4.53 -15.19
CA PRO A 64 22.61 -4.65 -16.59
C PRO A 64 23.73 -4.35 -17.58
N THR A 65 24.66 -3.44 -17.25
CA THR A 65 25.79 -3.13 -18.15
C THR A 65 26.80 -4.27 -18.30
N THR A 66 26.69 -5.35 -17.52
CA THR A 66 27.52 -6.55 -17.70
C THR A 66 26.99 -7.50 -18.77
N ARG A 67 25.71 -7.37 -19.17
CA ARG A 67 25.09 -8.17 -20.22
C ARG A 67 25.31 -7.52 -21.59
N LYS A 68 26.04 -8.19 -22.49
CA LYS A 68 26.57 -7.58 -23.73
C LYS A 68 25.51 -6.98 -24.68
N ASP A 69 24.29 -7.50 -24.68
CA ASP A 69 23.19 -7.16 -25.57
C ASP A 69 22.12 -6.24 -24.92
N TRP A 70 22.38 -5.67 -23.74
CA TRP A 70 21.40 -4.82 -23.02
C TRP A 70 20.86 -3.67 -23.88
N ASN A 71 21.70 -3.06 -24.71
CA ASN A 71 21.34 -1.93 -25.55
C ASN A 71 20.44 -2.34 -26.72
N ILE A 72 20.58 -3.58 -27.20
CA ILE A 72 19.72 -4.15 -28.24
C ILE A 72 18.31 -4.39 -27.67
N ILE A 73 18.23 -4.92 -26.44
CA ILE A 73 16.97 -5.12 -25.71
C ILE A 73 16.28 -3.77 -25.48
N ALA A 74 16.99 -2.78 -24.94
CA ALA A 74 16.49 -1.42 -24.73
C ALA A 74 15.96 -0.79 -26.03
N LYS A 75 16.73 -0.91 -27.13
CA LYS A 75 16.32 -0.38 -28.44
C LYS A 75 15.06 -1.05 -28.98
N ARG A 76 14.89 -2.35 -28.73
CA ARG A 76 13.67 -3.07 -29.13
C ARG A 76 12.46 -2.61 -28.32
N LEU A 77 12.59 -2.44 -27.01
CA LEU A 77 11.53 -1.88 -26.16
C LEU A 77 11.07 -0.51 -26.68
N ASN A 78 12.01 0.41 -26.90
CA ASN A 78 11.73 1.75 -27.42
C ASN A 78 11.04 1.70 -28.78
N SER A 79 11.52 0.85 -29.70
CA SER A 79 10.91 0.67 -31.04
C SER A 79 9.49 0.09 -30.97
N ASN A 80 9.15 -0.57 -29.87
CA ASN A 80 7.83 -1.11 -29.60
C ASN A 80 6.90 -0.11 -28.88
N GLY A 81 7.37 1.11 -28.59
CA GLY A 81 6.60 2.14 -27.88
C GLY A 81 6.64 1.98 -26.35
N ILE A 82 7.48 1.08 -25.83
CA ILE A 82 7.72 0.91 -24.40
C ILE A 82 8.89 1.80 -24.00
N ILE A 83 8.71 2.68 -23.02
CA ILE A 83 9.75 3.61 -22.55
C ILE A 83 10.73 2.85 -21.64
N PRO A 84 11.99 2.62 -22.07
CA PRO A 84 12.94 1.88 -21.28
C PRO A 84 13.72 2.81 -20.33
N ASN A 85 13.86 2.39 -19.09
CA ASN A 85 14.73 2.99 -18.07
C ASN A 85 15.80 1.99 -17.66
N MET A 86 16.86 2.44 -16.99
CA MET A 86 17.92 1.56 -16.48
C MET A 86 18.29 1.91 -15.04
N ILE A 87 18.48 0.89 -14.19
CA ILE A 87 19.12 1.04 -12.87
C ILE A 87 20.50 0.41 -12.94
N THR A 88 21.54 1.17 -12.62
CA THR A 88 22.94 0.71 -12.64
C THR A 88 23.70 1.11 -11.37
N ASN A 89 24.73 0.35 -11.03
CA ASN A 89 25.70 0.69 -10.01
C ASN A 89 26.76 1.70 -10.48
N GLY A 90 26.80 2.03 -11.77
CA GLY A 90 27.66 3.07 -12.32
C GLY A 90 29.13 2.70 -12.53
N TRP A 91 29.56 1.50 -12.15
CA TRP A 91 30.98 1.14 -12.16
C TRP A 91 31.61 1.14 -13.56
N LEU A 92 30.83 0.69 -14.54
CA LEU A 92 31.22 0.60 -15.95
C LEU A 92 30.78 1.83 -16.77
N MET A 93 30.13 2.82 -16.15
CA MET A 93 29.64 3.98 -16.87
C MET A 93 30.80 4.81 -17.41
N ASP A 94 30.78 5.02 -18.72
CA ASP A 94 31.67 5.84 -19.51
C ASP A 94 30.90 6.48 -20.67
N ASP A 95 31.57 7.29 -21.49
CA ASP A 95 30.95 7.95 -22.65
C ASP A 95 30.35 6.95 -23.65
N GLU A 96 30.95 5.76 -23.81
CA GLU A 96 30.46 4.73 -24.73
C GLU A 96 29.15 4.11 -24.23
N ILE A 97 29.06 3.77 -22.94
CA ILE A 97 27.82 3.26 -22.34
C ILE A 97 26.72 4.32 -22.39
N ALA A 98 27.04 5.58 -22.07
CA ALA A 98 26.07 6.67 -22.11
C ALA A 98 25.55 6.93 -23.53
N ALA A 99 26.44 6.92 -24.54
CA ALA A 99 26.05 7.04 -25.94
C ALA A 99 25.18 5.87 -26.41
N LYS A 100 25.52 4.62 -26.03
CA LYS A 100 24.67 3.44 -26.31
C LYS A 100 23.30 3.55 -25.66
N ALA A 101 23.22 4.08 -24.43
CA ALA A 101 21.95 4.26 -23.74
C ALA A 101 21.07 5.29 -24.46
N LYS A 102 21.68 6.40 -24.91
CA LYS A 102 21.00 7.42 -25.72
C LYS A 102 20.48 6.85 -27.05
N ASP A 103 21.32 6.13 -27.81
CA ASP A 103 20.92 5.52 -29.09
C ASP A 103 19.83 4.45 -28.92
N ALA A 104 19.88 3.69 -27.83
CA ALA A 104 18.85 2.70 -27.51
C ALA A 104 17.52 3.33 -27.07
N GLY A 105 17.49 4.64 -26.81
CA GLY A 105 16.30 5.34 -26.34
C GLY A 105 16.01 5.15 -24.86
N ILE A 106 17.03 4.88 -24.03
CA ILE A 106 16.87 4.92 -22.57
C ILE A 106 16.43 6.32 -22.16
N ASN A 107 15.30 6.40 -21.46
CA ASN A 107 14.73 7.65 -21.00
C ASN A 107 15.44 8.17 -19.74
N THR A 108 15.61 7.30 -18.74
CA THR A 108 16.26 7.64 -17.47
C THR A 108 17.26 6.56 -17.06
N ILE A 109 18.45 7.00 -16.61
CA ILE A 109 19.42 6.17 -15.92
C ILE A 109 19.41 6.53 -14.44
N ALA A 110 19.04 5.56 -13.61
CA ALA A 110 19.04 5.65 -12.17
C ALA A 110 20.33 5.08 -11.58
N MET A 111 21.16 5.94 -11.01
CA MET A 111 22.43 5.59 -10.39
C MET A 111 22.22 5.20 -8.94
N SER A 112 22.82 4.10 -8.52
CA SER A 112 22.71 3.66 -7.14
C SER A 112 23.71 4.38 -6.22
N LEU A 113 23.26 5.17 -5.25
CA LEU A 113 24.10 5.93 -4.30
C LEU A 113 23.60 5.77 -2.86
N ASP A 114 24.30 5.00 -2.02
CA ASP A 114 23.85 4.66 -0.65
C ASP A 114 24.57 5.38 0.49
N GLY A 115 25.11 6.57 0.26
CA GLY A 115 25.83 7.31 1.31
C GLY A 115 26.92 8.22 0.76
N LEU A 116 27.59 8.91 1.65
CA LEU A 116 28.86 9.59 1.40
C LEU A 116 29.95 8.56 1.15
N LYS A 117 31.08 9.02 0.59
CA LYS A 117 32.17 8.16 0.10
C LYS A 117 32.50 6.96 0.99
N LYS A 118 32.80 7.20 2.27
CA LYS A 118 33.17 6.14 3.22
C LYS A 118 32.06 5.10 3.38
N THR A 119 30.82 5.56 3.57
CA THR A 119 29.64 4.71 3.81
C THR A 119 29.25 3.96 2.53
N HIS A 120 29.19 4.66 1.41
CA HIS A 120 28.90 4.10 0.10
C HIS A 120 29.88 2.98 -0.28
N ASP A 121 31.19 3.28 -0.23
CA ASP A 121 32.24 2.32 -0.60
C ASP A 121 32.26 1.11 0.35
N HIS A 122 32.02 1.32 1.65
CA HIS A 122 31.91 0.23 2.63
C HIS A 122 30.74 -0.70 2.37
N ILE A 123 29.60 -0.13 1.96
CA ILE A 123 28.39 -0.88 1.65
C ILE A 123 28.52 -1.61 0.30
N ARG A 124 29.16 -0.97 -0.68
CA ARG A 124 29.28 -1.45 -2.05
C ARG A 124 30.69 -1.94 -2.35
N LYS A 125 31.50 -1.10 -2.99
CA LYS A 125 32.83 -1.40 -3.48
C LYS A 125 33.72 -0.17 -3.34
N GLU A 126 34.95 -0.36 -2.90
CA GLU A 126 35.91 0.73 -2.78
C GLU A 126 36.10 1.47 -4.12
N GLY A 127 36.06 2.80 -4.08
CA GLY A 127 36.17 3.68 -5.26
C GLY A 127 34.88 3.82 -6.08
N SER A 128 33.77 3.21 -5.66
CA SER A 128 32.50 3.32 -6.41
C SER A 128 31.85 4.69 -6.29
N PHE A 129 32.00 5.37 -5.15
CA PHE A 129 31.47 6.73 -4.97
C PHE A 129 32.03 7.71 -6.01
N ASP A 130 33.35 7.76 -6.19
CA ASP A 130 33.99 8.68 -7.14
C ASP A 130 33.54 8.39 -8.58
N ARG A 131 33.37 7.10 -8.92
CA ARG A 131 32.87 6.69 -10.24
C ARG A 131 31.45 7.18 -10.48
N ILE A 132 30.56 7.10 -9.48
CA ILE A 132 29.20 7.63 -9.58
C ILE A 132 29.21 9.14 -9.75
N MET A 133 30.04 9.86 -9.00
CA MET A 133 30.16 11.32 -9.11
C MET A 133 30.56 11.76 -10.52
N ASN A 134 31.46 11.01 -11.17
CA ASN A 134 31.85 11.23 -12.56
C ASN A 134 30.74 10.80 -13.55
N SER A 135 30.01 9.73 -13.24
CA SER A 135 28.92 9.21 -14.08
C SER A 135 27.80 10.22 -14.25
N PHE A 136 27.50 11.04 -13.24
CA PHE A 136 26.52 12.12 -13.36
C PHE A 136 26.85 13.10 -14.49
N ASP A 137 28.12 13.46 -14.60
CA ASP A 137 28.59 14.40 -15.62
C ASP A 137 28.53 13.75 -17.02
N ILE A 138 28.90 12.48 -17.13
CA ILE A 138 28.83 11.69 -18.38
C ILE A 138 27.38 11.56 -18.88
N ILE A 139 26.45 11.12 -18.01
CA ILE A 139 25.04 10.89 -18.36
C ILE A 139 24.38 12.19 -18.81
N THR A 140 24.63 13.27 -18.07
CA THR A 140 24.13 14.61 -18.40
C THR A 140 24.72 15.11 -19.72
N GLY A 141 26.03 14.93 -19.94
CA GLY A 141 26.72 15.29 -21.18
C GLY A 141 26.19 14.54 -22.41
N ALA A 142 25.75 13.30 -22.25
CA ALA A 142 25.10 12.50 -23.30
C ALA A 142 23.62 12.89 -23.54
N GLY A 143 23.05 13.79 -22.72
CA GLY A 143 21.66 14.22 -22.84
C GLY A 143 20.65 13.13 -22.47
N VAL A 144 20.96 12.30 -21.47
CA VAL A 144 20.07 11.29 -20.88
C VAL A 144 19.66 11.77 -19.48
N ASN A 145 18.41 11.52 -19.07
CA ASN A 145 17.98 11.92 -17.73
C ASN A 145 18.69 11.09 -16.67
N CYS A 146 19.17 11.75 -15.63
CA CYS A 146 19.84 11.11 -14.50
C CYS A 146 18.96 11.18 -13.25
N SER A 147 18.77 10.03 -12.62
CA SER A 147 18.15 9.89 -11.30
C SER A 147 19.07 9.13 -10.35
N VAL A 148 18.74 9.15 -9.06
CA VAL A 148 19.46 8.39 -8.02
C VAL A 148 18.49 7.48 -7.27
N ILE A 149 18.97 6.29 -6.89
CA ILE A 149 18.30 5.41 -5.94
C ILE A 149 19.20 5.23 -4.73
N THR A 150 18.64 5.47 -3.56
CA THR A 150 19.31 5.25 -2.27
C THR A 150 18.54 4.21 -1.46
N THR A 151 19.22 3.13 -1.12
CA THR A 151 18.73 2.11 -0.18
C THR A 151 19.11 2.52 1.25
N ILE A 152 18.12 3.05 1.96
CA ILE A 152 18.27 3.52 3.35
C ILE A 152 18.43 2.35 4.30
N ASN A 153 19.38 2.52 5.19
CA ASN A 153 19.78 1.58 6.21
C ASN A 153 20.22 2.35 7.47
N SER A 154 20.49 1.62 8.55
CA SER A 154 20.86 2.21 9.84
C SER A 154 22.17 3.02 9.84
N VAL A 155 23.05 2.84 8.84
CA VAL A 155 24.35 3.53 8.80
C VAL A 155 24.39 4.74 7.87
N ASN A 156 23.48 4.86 6.90
CA ASN A 156 23.46 5.97 5.94
C ASN A 156 22.31 6.98 6.15
N ILE A 157 21.33 6.68 7.01
CA ILE A 157 20.15 7.54 7.20
C ILE A 157 20.51 8.98 7.62
N ASN A 158 21.58 9.16 8.39
CA ASN A 158 22.01 10.48 8.86
C ASN A 158 22.81 11.27 7.81
N GLU A 159 23.06 10.68 6.63
CA GLU A 159 23.80 11.34 5.53
C GLU A 159 22.86 11.95 4.47
N LEU A 160 21.55 11.81 4.63
CA LEU A 160 20.55 12.22 3.65
C LEU A 160 20.59 13.72 3.31
N ASP A 161 20.77 14.60 4.28
CA ASP A 161 20.85 16.05 4.04
C ASP A 161 22.10 16.45 3.24
N GLU A 162 23.23 15.79 3.48
CA GLU A 162 24.47 16.05 2.73
C GLU A 162 24.38 15.46 1.32
N LEU A 163 23.81 14.25 1.19
CA LEU A 163 23.49 13.66 -0.11
C LEU A 163 22.58 14.58 -0.94
N HIS A 164 21.51 15.11 -0.36
CA HIS A 164 20.63 16.08 -1.03
C HIS A 164 21.44 17.23 -1.63
N SER A 165 22.33 17.81 -0.84
CA SER A 165 23.19 18.93 -1.27
C SER A 165 24.11 18.54 -2.43
N ILE A 166 24.62 17.31 -2.45
CA ILE A 166 25.44 16.78 -3.55
C ILE A 166 24.58 16.61 -4.82
N LEU A 167 23.40 16.00 -4.70
CA LEU A 167 22.53 15.70 -5.84
C LEU A 167 22.01 16.97 -6.52
N VAL A 168 21.65 18.00 -5.74
CA VAL A 168 21.28 19.32 -6.27
C VAL A 168 22.46 19.94 -7.04
N LYS A 169 23.68 19.91 -6.48
CA LYS A 169 24.88 20.43 -7.16
C LYS A 169 25.21 19.68 -8.45
N LYS A 170 24.88 18.39 -8.51
CA LYS A 170 25.07 17.52 -9.69
C LYS A 170 23.91 17.57 -10.67
N ASN A 171 22.91 18.42 -10.43
CA ASN A 171 21.74 18.60 -11.30
C ASN A 171 21.00 17.28 -11.60
N VAL A 172 20.89 16.42 -10.59
CA VAL A 172 20.13 15.16 -10.68
C VAL A 172 18.64 15.47 -10.72
N GLY A 173 17.91 14.88 -11.67
CA GLY A 173 16.50 15.17 -11.91
C GLY A 173 15.57 14.57 -10.86
N GLY A 174 15.84 13.33 -10.42
CA GLY A 174 15.01 12.64 -9.44
C GLY A 174 15.80 11.77 -8.48
N TRP A 175 15.26 11.56 -7.29
CA TRP A 175 15.88 10.78 -6.22
C TRP A 175 14.85 9.89 -5.53
N GLN A 176 14.91 8.59 -5.81
CA GLN A 176 14.14 7.58 -5.13
C GLN A 176 14.84 7.14 -3.84
N ILE A 177 14.09 7.19 -2.76
CA ILE A 177 14.50 6.71 -1.44
C ILE A 177 13.71 5.45 -1.14
N GLN A 178 14.42 4.37 -0.80
CA GLN A 178 13.81 3.07 -0.51
C GLN A 178 14.39 2.44 0.75
N LEU A 179 13.58 1.64 1.44
CA LEU A 179 14.00 0.92 2.63
C LEU A 179 14.84 -0.31 2.26
N GLY A 180 16.00 -0.47 2.89
CA GLY A 180 16.76 -1.72 2.87
C GLY A 180 16.08 -2.79 3.71
N LEU A 181 15.77 -3.93 3.11
CA LEU A 181 15.10 -5.07 3.73
C LEU A 181 16.10 -6.23 3.96
N PRO A 182 15.97 -7.01 5.04
CA PRO A 182 16.90 -8.10 5.40
C PRO A 182 16.70 -9.32 4.50
N MET A 183 17.03 -9.18 3.23
CA MET A 183 16.99 -10.23 2.20
C MET A 183 18.29 -10.27 1.43
N GLY A 184 18.54 -11.38 0.72
CA GLY A 184 19.80 -11.60 0.01
C GLY A 184 21.01 -11.40 0.93
N ASN A 185 21.97 -10.59 0.51
CA ASN A 185 23.18 -10.31 1.29
C ASN A 185 22.87 -9.51 2.57
N MET A 186 21.81 -8.70 2.57
CA MET A 186 21.44 -7.87 3.72
C MET A 186 20.99 -8.72 4.92
N ALA A 187 20.42 -9.90 4.66
CA ALA A 187 20.05 -10.86 5.70
C ALA A 187 21.24 -11.32 6.56
N ASN A 188 22.46 -11.23 6.02
CA ASN A 188 23.71 -11.54 6.74
C ASN A 188 24.41 -10.28 7.29
N ASN A 189 23.78 -9.11 7.17
CA ASN A 189 24.32 -7.80 7.57
C ASN A 189 23.32 -7.04 8.44
N ASN A 190 22.88 -7.66 9.54
CA ASN A 190 21.82 -7.15 10.42
C ASN A 190 22.06 -5.74 10.97
N GLN A 191 23.32 -5.32 11.10
CA GLN A 191 23.69 -3.96 11.50
C GLN A 191 23.21 -2.88 10.53
N LEU A 192 22.89 -3.25 9.28
CA LEU A 192 22.33 -2.33 8.28
C LEU A 192 20.81 -2.20 8.42
N VAL A 193 20.12 -3.17 9.01
CA VAL A 193 18.65 -3.18 9.02
C VAL A 193 18.12 -1.99 9.79
N SER A 194 17.32 -1.16 9.13
CA SER A 194 16.65 -0.02 9.74
C SER A 194 15.62 -0.48 10.76
N THR A 195 15.35 0.35 11.78
CA THR A 195 14.24 0.11 12.71
C THR A 195 12.96 0.81 12.22
N PRO A 196 11.77 0.46 12.73
CA PRO A 196 10.54 1.20 12.41
C PRO A 196 10.63 2.72 12.65
N GLU A 197 11.34 3.16 13.69
CA GLU A 197 11.56 4.58 13.99
C GLU A 197 12.27 5.32 12.83
N HIS A 198 13.13 4.63 12.07
CA HIS A 198 13.82 5.24 10.94
C HIS A 198 12.88 5.68 9.83
N ILE A 199 11.69 5.08 9.70
CA ILE A 199 10.72 5.46 8.67
C ILE A 199 10.27 6.91 8.83
N ASP A 200 9.98 7.33 10.06
CA ASP A 200 9.56 8.71 10.33
C ASP A 200 10.71 9.71 10.10
N LYS A 201 11.97 9.31 10.37
CA LYS A 201 13.15 10.13 10.03
C LYS A 201 13.29 10.32 8.51
N VAL A 202 13.07 9.27 7.73
CA VAL A 202 13.10 9.36 6.26
C VAL A 202 11.96 10.23 5.73
N ILE A 203 10.75 10.08 6.27
CA ILE A 203 9.60 10.92 5.89
C ILE A 203 9.86 12.38 6.23
N GLU A 204 10.42 12.67 7.41
CA GLU A 204 10.77 14.03 7.81
C GLU A 204 11.80 14.65 6.86
N PHE A 205 12.86 13.90 6.55
CA PHE A 205 13.85 14.32 5.58
C PHE A 205 13.22 14.59 4.22
N ALA A 206 12.45 13.64 3.69
CA ALA A 206 11.82 13.75 2.38
C ALA A 206 10.91 14.97 2.30
N TYR A 207 10.10 15.22 3.33
CA TYR A 207 9.25 16.40 3.40
C TYR A 207 10.05 17.70 3.34
N ARG A 208 11.12 17.83 4.15
CA ARG A 208 11.99 19.01 4.12
C ARG A 208 12.67 19.17 2.76
N ALA A 209 13.23 18.10 2.21
CA ALA A 209 13.92 18.10 0.93
C ALA A 209 12.99 18.51 -0.22
N THR A 210 11.75 18.00 -0.25
CA THR A 210 10.73 18.43 -1.22
C THR A 210 10.42 19.92 -1.13
N LYS A 211 10.42 20.52 0.08
CA LYS A 211 10.21 21.98 0.24
C LYS A 211 11.42 22.82 -0.15
N ILE A 212 12.64 22.27 0.00
CA ILE A 212 13.87 22.92 -0.46
C ILE A 212 13.95 22.90 -1.99
N GLY A 213 13.61 21.76 -2.61
CA GLY A 213 13.66 21.55 -4.05
C GLY A 213 15.08 21.33 -4.59
N GLY A 214 15.21 21.34 -5.92
CA GLY A 214 16.45 21.11 -6.65
C GLY A 214 16.67 19.66 -7.10
N VAL A 215 15.96 18.71 -6.49
CA VAL A 215 15.83 17.32 -6.97
C VAL A 215 14.43 16.80 -6.62
N GLU A 216 13.79 16.08 -7.52
CA GLU A 216 12.47 15.49 -7.25
C GLU A 216 12.61 14.31 -6.28
N ILE A 217 12.01 14.40 -5.09
CA ILE A 217 12.05 13.33 -4.10
C ILE A 217 10.92 12.33 -4.35
N GLN A 218 11.28 11.05 -4.44
CA GLN A 218 10.36 9.95 -4.67
C GLN A 218 10.46 8.95 -3.51
N LEU A 219 9.35 8.69 -2.82
CA LEU A 219 9.30 7.66 -1.79
C LEU A 219 8.89 6.34 -2.42
N ALA A 220 9.74 5.32 -2.31
CA ALA A 220 9.40 3.98 -2.75
C ALA A 220 8.19 3.43 -1.97
N ASP A 221 7.52 2.44 -2.55
CA ASP A 221 6.32 1.83 -1.98
C ASP A 221 6.53 1.20 -0.60
N CYS A 222 7.78 0.96 -0.18
CA CYS A 222 8.13 0.42 1.14
C CYS A 222 8.25 1.47 2.26
N ILE A 223 7.96 2.75 1.98
CA ILE A 223 8.05 3.87 2.94
C ILE A 223 6.69 4.56 3.09
N GLY A 224 6.29 4.85 4.33
CA GLY A 224 5.15 5.74 4.61
C GLY A 224 3.91 5.05 5.15
N TYR A 225 2.80 5.27 4.44
CA TYR A 225 1.40 4.97 4.73
C TYR A 225 0.74 5.85 5.81
N PHE A 226 -0.15 6.71 5.33
CA PHE A 226 -1.07 7.55 6.11
C PHE A 226 -0.37 8.49 7.10
N ASN A 227 0.81 8.98 6.71
CA ASN A 227 1.48 10.08 7.39
C ASN A 227 1.27 11.36 6.58
N ASN A 228 0.85 12.45 7.23
CA ASN A 228 0.56 13.71 6.52
C ASN A 228 1.76 14.27 5.76
N LYS A 229 2.97 14.16 6.32
CA LYS A 229 4.20 14.64 5.65
C LYS A 229 4.54 13.78 4.44
N GLU A 230 4.37 12.47 4.55
CA GLU A 230 4.53 11.54 3.43
C GLU A 230 3.52 11.82 2.31
N ILE A 231 2.25 12.04 2.65
CA ILE A 231 1.21 12.38 1.67
C ILE A 231 1.60 13.65 0.89
N GLU A 232 2.12 14.67 1.57
CA GLU A 232 2.58 15.91 0.91
C GLU A 232 3.78 15.69 -0.03
N VAL A 233 4.73 14.81 0.34
CA VAL A 233 5.82 14.41 -0.57
C VAL A 233 5.26 13.72 -1.82
N ARG A 234 4.29 12.80 -1.64
CA ARG A 234 3.71 12.04 -2.75
C ARG A 234 2.83 12.89 -3.66
N LYS A 235 2.11 13.88 -3.13
CA LYS A 235 1.40 14.89 -3.94
C LYS A 235 2.37 15.65 -4.86
N ALA A 236 3.50 16.10 -4.31
CA ALA A 236 4.53 16.78 -5.09
C ALA A 236 5.16 15.86 -6.16
N GLN A 237 5.44 14.60 -5.80
CA GLN A 237 5.98 13.59 -6.72
C GLN A 237 5.05 13.34 -7.92
N TYR A 238 3.75 13.18 -7.69
CA TYR A 238 2.80 12.84 -8.76
C TYR A 238 2.14 14.05 -9.44
N GLY A 239 2.36 15.27 -8.91
CA GLY A 239 1.70 16.47 -9.41
C GLY A 239 0.18 16.47 -9.16
N TYR A 240 -0.27 15.87 -8.06
CA TYR A 240 -1.70 15.79 -7.71
C TYR A 240 -2.02 16.63 -6.46
N ASP A 241 -3.22 17.20 -6.43
CA ASP A 241 -3.74 17.92 -5.25
C ASP A 241 -4.10 16.97 -4.10
N GLU A 242 -4.46 15.73 -4.44
CA GLU A 242 -4.81 14.68 -3.51
C GLU A 242 -4.00 13.41 -3.77
N TYR A 243 -3.55 12.78 -2.70
CA TYR A 243 -2.87 11.49 -2.76
C TYR A 243 -3.43 10.55 -1.70
N SER A 244 -3.68 9.31 -2.09
CA SER A 244 -3.99 8.24 -1.14
C SER A 244 -3.43 6.90 -1.63
N TRP A 245 -3.01 6.07 -0.67
CA TRP A 245 -2.52 4.72 -0.94
C TRP A 245 -3.67 3.72 -1.01
N TYR A 246 -3.81 3.04 -2.15
CA TYR A 246 -4.88 2.05 -2.45
C TYR A 246 -4.37 0.61 -2.54
N GLY A 247 -3.24 0.31 -1.90
CA GLY A 247 -2.64 -1.01 -1.89
C GLY A 247 -1.56 -1.22 -2.94
N CYS A 248 -0.87 -2.35 -2.80
CA CYS A 248 0.25 -2.72 -3.66
C CYS A 248 -0.22 -2.96 -5.11
N GLY A 249 0.53 -2.43 -6.09
CA GLY A 249 0.25 -2.60 -7.51
C GLY A 249 0.72 -3.91 -8.16
N ALA A 250 1.45 -4.74 -7.41
CA ALA A 250 2.02 -5.99 -7.89
C ALA A 250 0.95 -6.92 -8.48
N GLY A 251 1.09 -7.32 -9.75
CA GLY A 251 0.10 -8.10 -10.48
C GLY A 251 -1.20 -7.36 -10.84
N LYS A 252 -1.34 -6.07 -10.52
CA LYS A 252 -2.53 -5.23 -10.84
C LYS A 252 -2.27 -4.22 -11.94
N TYR A 253 -1.12 -3.53 -11.83
CA TYR A 253 -0.63 -2.61 -12.86
C TYR A 253 0.90 -2.65 -13.01
N ASN A 254 1.60 -3.46 -12.20
CA ASN A 254 3.01 -3.74 -12.39
C ASN A 254 3.38 -5.21 -12.20
N PHE A 255 4.50 -5.63 -12.76
CA PHE A 255 5.06 -6.97 -12.57
C PHE A 255 6.59 -6.97 -12.67
N GLY A 256 7.19 -8.09 -12.29
CA GLY A 256 8.61 -8.37 -12.42
C GLY A 256 8.88 -9.48 -13.42
N ILE A 257 10.03 -9.36 -14.09
CA ILE A 257 10.57 -10.36 -15.00
C ILE A 257 11.95 -10.75 -14.49
N LEU A 258 12.18 -12.04 -14.26
CA LEU A 258 13.47 -12.55 -13.84
C LEU A 258 14.34 -12.94 -15.04
N HIS A 259 15.64 -13.11 -14.79
CA HIS A 259 16.67 -13.33 -15.81
C HIS A 259 16.45 -14.58 -16.68
N ASN A 260 15.71 -15.57 -16.18
CA ASN A 260 15.37 -16.83 -16.84
C ASN A 260 13.97 -16.83 -17.50
N GLY A 261 13.27 -15.70 -17.49
CA GLY A 261 11.92 -15.56 -18.04
C GLY A 261 10.77 -15.86 -17.09
N ASP A 262 11.05 -16.13 -15.81
CA ASP A 262 10.00 -16.23 -14.79
C ASP A 262 9.32 -14.88 -14.58
N ILE A 263 8.01 -14.91 -14.41
CA ILE A 263 7.16 -13.76 -14.14
C ILE A 263 6.73 -13.78 -12.69
N VAL A 264 6.87 -12.64 -12.02
CA VAL A 264 6.47 -12.46 -10.62
C VAL A 264 5.63 -11.19 -10.48
N GLY A 265 4.79 -11.09 -9.45
CA GLY A 265 4.04 -9.84 -9.22
C GLY A 265 4.93 -8.65 -8.83
N CYS A 266 6.09 -8.90 -8.20
CA CYS A 266 7.03 -7.86 -7.77
C CYS A 266 8.45 -8.42 -7.82
N THR A 267 9.38 -7.74 -8.49
CA THR A 267 10.79 -8.17 -8.50
C THR A 267 11.38 -8.19 -7.09
N SER A 268 10.91 -7.39 -6.14
CA SER A 268 11.47 -7.46 -4.78
C SER A 268 11.14 -8.77 -4.03
N ILE A 269 10.11 -9.52 -4.45
CA ILE A 269 9.73 -10.81 -3.87
C ILE A 269 10.50 -11.92 -4.59
N ARG A 270 11.39 -12.60 -3.87
CA ARG A 270 12.33 -13.60 -4.43
C ARG A 270 11.96 -15.05 -4.18
N SER A 271 10.94 -15.32 -3.38
CA SER A 271 10.51 -16.71 -3.19
C SER A 271 9.92 -17.25 -4.49
N LYS A 272 10.30 -18.49 -4.82
CA LYS A 272 9.77 -19.23 -5.98
C LYS A 272 8.27 -19.48 -5.88
N ASP A 273 7.71 -19.42 -4.68
CA ASP A 273 6.27 -19.58 -4.43
C ASP A 273 5.41 -18.46 -5.07
N PHE A 274 6.04 -17.37 -5.51
CA PHE A 274 5.39 -16.22 -6.16
C PHE A 274 5.68 -16.12 -7.66
N ILE A 275 6.23 -17.19 -8.27
CA ILE A 275 6.36 -17.28 -9.72
C ILE A 275 4.97 -17.60 -10.30
N GLU A 276 4.53 -16.75 -11.19
CA GLU A 276 3.20 -16.78 -11.81
C GLU A 276 3.23 -17.52 -13.17
N GLY A 277 4.43 -17.73 -13.72
CA GLY A 277 4.62 -18.47 -14.97
C GLY A 277 5.99 -18.18 -15.58
N ASN A 278 6.31 -18.86 -16.68
CA ASN A 278 7.53 -18.62 -17.44
C ASN A 278 7.22 -18.36 -18.92
N ILE A 279 7.89 -17.37 -19.51
CA ILE A 279 7.66 -16.92 -20.89
C ILE A 279 8.03 -17.96 -21.97
N ARG A 280 8.79 -18.99 -21.62
CA ARG A 280 9.10 -20.13 -22.52
C ARG A 280 7.93 -21.10 -22.65
N GLU A 281 7.01 -21.09 -21.70
CA GLU A 281 5.88 -22.01 -21.65
C GLU A 281 4.57 -21.30 -22.03
N THR A 282 4.37 -20.09 -21.53
CA THR A 282 3.13 -19.32 -21.70
C THR A 282 3.44 -17.86 -22.03
N SER A 283 2.68 -17.25 -22.95
CA SER A 283 2.92 -15.85 -23.30
C SER A 283 2.67 -14.93 -22.10
N ILE A 284 3.38 -13.79 -22.01
CA ILE A 284 3.14 -12.82 -20.94
C ILE A 284 1.71 -12.27 -20.96
N VAL A 285 1.09 -12.21 -22.14
CA VAL A 285 -0.32 -11.80 -22.32
C VAL A 285 -1.25 -12.78 -21.62
N ASP A 286 -1.02 -14.08 -21.81
CA ASP A 286 -1.85 -15.12 -21.18
C ASP A 286 -1.58 -15.22 -19.67
N ILE A 287 -0.32 -15.08 -19.24
CA ILE A 287 0.04 -15.02 -17.80
C ILE A 287 -0.69 -13.86 -17.13
N TRP A 288 -0.64 -12.66 -17.70
CA TRP A 288 -1.25 -11.46 -17.11
C TRP A 288 -2.78 -11.57 -17.01
N ASN A 289 -3.42 -12.06 -18.06
CA ASN A 289 -4.88 -12.13 -18.16
C ASN A 289 -5.50 -13.35 -17.45
N ASN A 290 -4.68 -14.28 -16.94
CA ASN A 290 -5.18 -15.41 -16.16
C ASN A 290 -5.67 -14.95 -14.78
N GLU A 291 -6.97 -15.11 -14.52
CA GLU A 291 -7.62 -14.69 -13.27
C GLU A 291 -7.10 -15.43 -12.03
N LYS A 292 -6.53 -16.63 -12.20
CA LYS A 292 -5.99 -17.44 -11.08
C LYS A 292 -4.57 -17.05 -10.68
N LEU A 293 -3.87 -16.28 -11.52
CA LEU A 293 -2.51 -15.83 -11.26
C LEU A 293 -2.51 -14.49 -10.52
N PHE A 294 -1.42 -14.19 -9.82
CA PHE A 294 -1.27 -13.03 -8.94
C PHE A 294 -2.31 -12.96 -7.81
N ALA A 295 -2.95 -14.11 -7.49
CA ALA A 295 -4.06 -14.21 -6.55
C ALA A 295 -3.69 -13.68 -5.16
N TRP A 296 -2.43 -13.85 -4.73
CA TRP A 296 -1.94 -13.37 -3.44
C TRP A 296 -2.12 -11.86 -3.23
N ASN A 297 -2.16 -11.06 -4.30
CA ASN A 297 -2.42 -9.61 -4.23
C ASN A 297 -3.76 -9.20 -4.87
N ARG A 298 -4.18 -9.87 -5.96
CA ARG A 298 -5.46 -9.60 -6.64
C ARG A 298 -6.67 -9.90 -5.77
N GLU A 299 -6.57 -10.94 -4.93
CA GLU A 299 -7.64 -11.34 -4.00
C GLU A 299 -7.35 -10.94 -2.55
N LEU A 300 -6.38 -10.04 -2.32
CA LEU A 300 -6.04 -9.63 -0.97
C LEU A 300 -7.14 -8.74 -0.38
N THR A 301 -7.69 -9.17 0.74
CA THR A 301 -8.69 -8.46 1.52
C THR A 301 -8.18 -8.20 2.93
N LYS A 302 -8.81 -7.28 3.65
CA LYS A 302 -8.40 -6.88 5.00
C LYS A 302 -8.40 -8.05 5.99
N ASP A 303 -9.36 -8.96 5.89
CA ASP A 303 -9.52 -10.14 6.76
C ASP A 303 -8.40 -11.18 6.58
N LYS A 304 -7.72 -11.19 5.43
CA LYS A 304 -6.54 -12.03 5.19
C LYS A 304 -5.29 -11.49 5.88
N LEU A 305 -5.26 -10.22 6.29
CA LEU A 305 -4.11 -9.61 6.96
C LEU A 305 -3.98 -10.11 8.40
N LYS A 306 -2.80 -9.89 8.99
CA LYS A 306 -2.49 -10.23 10.38
C LYS A 306 -2.11 -8.98 11.19
N GLY A 307 -2.13 -9.14 12.51
CA GLY A 307 -1.73 -8.11 13.47
C GLY A 307 -2.59 -6.85 13.36
N LEU A 308 -2.00 -5.68 13.59
CA LEU A 308 -2.73 -4.41 13.53
C LEU A 308 -3.32 -4.11 12.14
N CYS A 309 -2.73 -4.63 11.07
CA CYS A 309 -3.24 -4.40 9.72
C CYS A 309 -4.65 -4.97 9.50
N SER A 310 -5.00 -6.09 10.14
CA SER A 310 -6.33 -6.72 10.03
C SER A 310 -7.42 -5.97 10.79
N LYS A 311 -7.04 -5.14 11.77
CA LYS A 311 -7.96 -4.29 12.54
C LYS A 311 -7.89 -2.81 12.14
N CYS A 312 -6.97 -2.46 11.25
CA CYS A 312 -6.65 -1.08 10.89
C CYS A 312 -7.82 -0.36 10.22
N ILE A 313 -8.07 0.90 10.60
CA ILE A 313 -9.04 1.79 9.92
C ILE A 313 -8.77 1.92 8.41
N ASN A 314 -7.50 1.87 8.02
CA ASN A 314 -7.08 1.94 6.63
C ASN A 314 -6.99 0.55 5.95
N GLY A 315 -7.25 -0.55 6.68
CA GLY A 315 -6.94 -1.91 6.24
C GLY A 315 -7.60 -2.31 4.93
N SER A 316 -8.88 -1.95 4.73
CA SER A 316 -9.65 -2.32 3.53
C SER A 316 -9.16 -1.60 2.27
N ARG A 317 -8.59 -0.40 2.43
CA ARG A 317 -8.00 0.38 1.34
C ARG A 317 -6.52 0.05 1.12
N CYS A 318 -5.76 -0.02 2.21
CA CYS A 318 -4.29 -0.13 2.18
C CYS A 318 -3.80 -1.55 1.88
N LEU A 319 -4.52 -2.55 2.35
CA LEU A 319 -4.17 -3.97 2.19
C LEU A 319 -2.76 -4.31 2.71
N GLY A 320 -2.35 -3.68 3.81
CA GLY A 320 -1.10 -3.97 4.52
C GLY A 320 0.16 -3.29 3.96
N GLY A 321 0.05 -2.38 2.99
CA GLY A 321 1.20 -1.71 2.38
C GLY A 321 2.08 -2.68 1.58
N CYS A 322 3.38 -2.44 1.54
CA CYS A 322 4.33 -3.21 0.75
C CYS A 322 4.34 -4.70 1.18
N ALA A 323 3.97 -5.58 0.26
CA ALA A 323 3.96 -7.02 0.48
C ALA A 323 5.36 -7.57 0.74
N ASN A 324 6.39 -7.04 0.06
CA ASN A 324 7.77 -7.48 0.28
C ASN A 324 8.29 -7.08 1.67
N THR A 325 7.93 -5.90 2.18
CA THR A 325 8.28 -5.50 3.56
C THR A 325 7.68 -6.47 4.57
N ARG A 326 6.41 -6.86 4.40
CA ARG A 326 5.75 -7.84 5.28
C ARG A 326 6.36 -9.24 5.15
N LEU A 327 6.64 -9.68 3.93
CA LEU A 327 7.26 -10.98 3.69
C LEU A 327 8.64 -11.08 4.35
N THR A 328 9.49 -10.07 4.17
CA THR A 328 10.86 -10.06 4.70
C THR A 328 10.95 -9.83 6.20
N MET A 329 10.05 -9.03 6.78
CA MET A 329 10.09 -8.67 8.21
C MET A 329 9.21 -9.55 9.10
N ASP A 330 8.14 -10.15 8.54
CA ASP A 330 7.12 -10.92 9.29
C ASP A 330 6.92 -12.33 8.72
N GLY A 331 7.65 -12.71 7.66
CA GLY A 331 7.63 -14.04 7.07
C GLY A 331 6.42 -14.35 6.17
N SER A 332 5.55 -13.37 5.90
CA SER A 332 4.37 -13.58 5.06
C SER A 332 3.94 -12.30 4.35
N VAL A 333 3.50 -12.41 3.10
CA VAL A 333 2.82 -11.31 2.39
C VAL A 333 1.48 -10.92 3.02
N TYR A 334 0.98 -11.68 4.00
CA TYR A 334 -0.23 -11.38 4.78
C TYR A 334 0.09 -10.84 6.18
N GLY A 335 1.38 -10.74 6.52
CA GLY A 335 1.85 -10.30 7.83
C GLY A 335 1.49 -8.87 8.18
N GLU A 336 1.84 -8.46 9.40
CA GLU A 336 1.69 -7.06 9.81
C GLU A 336 2.83 -6.22 9.24
N ASN A 337 2.52 -5.03 8.69
CA ASN A 337 3.57 -4.10 8.29
C ASN A 337 4.05 -3.27 9.49
N ARG A 338 5.13 -3.75 10.11
CA ARG A 338 5.76 -3.10 11.28
C ARG A 338 6.50 -1.80 10.93
N TYR A 339 6.75 -1.54 9.65
CA TYR A 339 7.42 -0.34 9.13
C TYR A 339 6.44 0.68 8.55
N CYS A 340 5.13 0.47 8.76
CA CYS A 340 4.12 1.48 8.44
C CYS A 340 4.16 2.60 9.48
N SER A 341 4.27 3.87 9.02
CA SER A 341 4.36 5.05 9.89
C SER A 341 3.12 5.20 10.77
N TYR A 342 1.91 5.04 10.20
CA TYR A 342 0.67 5.02 11.00
C TYR A 342 0.68 3.91 12.06
N ASN A 343 1.11 2.71 11.68
CA ASN A 343 1.13 1.56 12.58
C ASN A 343 2.16 1.74 13.71
N TYR A 344 3.32 2.31 13.40
CA TYR A 344 4.34 2.69 14.37
C TYR A 344 3.80 3.72 15.38
N ALA A 345 3.12 4.76 14.90
CA ALA A 345 2.49 5.76 15.77
C ALA A 345 1.43 5.14 16.71
N VAL A 346 0.60 4.22 16.19
CA VAL A 346 -0.39 3.48 17.00
C VAL A 346 0.30 2.62 18.06
N LYS A 347 1.36 1.89 17.72
CA LYS A 347 2.10 1.07 18.70
C LYS A 347 2.79 1.91 19.77
N ASN A 348 3.37 3.05 19.41
CA ASN A 348 3.94 3.97 20.38
C ASN A 348 2.87 4.49 21.35
N ALA A 349 1.70 4.88 20.84
CA ALA A 349 0.58 5.26 21.70
C ALA A 349 0.14 4.08 22.61
N GLN A 350 0.10 2.87 22.05
CA GLN A 350 -0.28 1.68 22.81
C GLN A 350 0.64 1.40 24.00
N GLN A 351 1.96 1.53 23.84
CA GLN A 351 2.90 1.33 24.94
C GLN A 351 2.64 2.26 26.15
N HIS A 352 2.16 3.48 25.90
CA HIS A 352 1.76 4.40 26.98
C HIS A 352 0.43 4.00 27.62
N LEU A 353 -0.51 3.47 26.83
CA LEU A 353 -1.80 2.97 27.31
C LEU A 353 -1.67 1.66 28.09
N ASP A 354 -0.67 0.84 27.75
CA ASP A 354 -0.38 -0.42 28.44
C ASP A 354 -0.01 -0.21 29.92
N GLN A 355 0.56 0.94 30.26
CA GLN A 355 0.90 1.32 31.63
C GLN A 355 -0.31 1.71 32.49
N VAL A 356 -1.46 1.97 31.87
CA VAL A 356 -2.69 2.36 32.59
C VAL A 356 -3.48 1.11 33.00
N THR A 357 -3.71 0.93 34.29
CA THR A 357 -4.49 -0.21 34.84
C THR A 357 -5.87 0.17 35.36
N ASP A 358 -6.09 1.46 35.64
CA ASP A 358 -7.37 1.97 36.15
C ASP A 358 -8.46 1.94 35.06
N ILE A 359 -9.52 1.18 35.30
CA ILE A 359 -10.59 0.93 34.33
C ILE A 359 -11.38 2.19 34.00
N ASP A 360 -11.71 3.02 34.99
CA ASP A 360 -12.47 4.25 34.78
C ASP A 360 -11.67 5.25 33.93
N MET A 361 -10.36 5.31 34.16
CA MET A 361 -9.45 6.11 33.35
C MET A 361 -9.34 5.57 31.92
N LEU A 362 -9.32 4.25 31.72
CA LEU A 362 -9.35 3.65 30.38
C LEU A 362 -10.65 3.99 29.65
N LEU A 363 -11.81 3.81 30.29
CA LEU A 363 -13.11 4.16 29.70
C LEU A 363 -13.20 5.65 29.34
N LYS A 364 -12.72 6.54 30.22
CA LYS A 364 -12.64 7.99 29.92
C LYS A 364 -11.76 8.28 28.71
N LYS A 365 -10.63 7.60 28.57
CA LYS A 365 -9.76 7.72 27.38
C LYS A 365 -10.44 7.19 26.13
N ALA A 366 -11.13 6.05 26.21
CA ALA A 366 -11.87 5.47 25.10
C ALA A 366 -12.95 6.43 24.57
N ARG A 367 -13.77 7.01 25.45
CA ARG A 367 -14.78 8.02 25.07
C ARG A 367 -14.14 9.21 24.36
N LYS A 368 -13.05 9.76 24.90
CA LYS A 368 -12.31 10.84 24.26
C LYS A 368 -11.74 10.45 22.89
N PHE A 369 -11.26 9.22 22.72
CA PHE A 369 -10.79 8.75 21.42
C PHE A 369 -11.94 8.60 20.42
N ILE A 370 -13.12 8.14 20.85
CA ILE A 370 -14.32 8.06 20.04
C ILE A 370 -14.77 9.44 19.57
N GLU A 371 -14.83 10.43 20.47
CA GLU A 371 -15.18 11.82 20.16
C GLU A 371 -14.25 12.42 19.09
N ASN A 372 -12.96 12.09 19.16
CA ASN A 372 -11.95 12.55 18.20
C ASN A 372 -11.84 11.66 16.95
N LYS A 373 -12.72 10.67 16.77
CA LYS A 373 -12.71 9.69 15.67
C LYS A 373 -11.42 8.86 15.59
N SER A 374 -10.66 8.78 16.69
CA SER A 374 -9.47 7.94 16.85
C SER A 374 -9.87 6.50 17.17
N TYR A 375 -10.70 5.91 16.30
CA TYR A 375 -11.31 4.60 16.51
C TYR A 375 -10.30 3.48 16.75
N GLN A 376 -9.14 3.52 16.09
CA GLN A 376 -8.09 2.52 16.31
C GLN A 376 -7.61 2.50 17.77
N LEU A 377 -7.35 3.67 18.36
CA LEU A 377 -6.89 3.77 19.75
C LEU A 377 -8.02 3.47 20.73
N ALA A 378 -9.25 3.91 20.43
CA ALA A 378 -10.42 3.56 21.22
C ALA A 378 -10.57 2.03 21.31
N GLY A 379 -10.46 1.33 20.17
CA GLY A 379 -10.59 -0.12 20.09
C GLY A 379 -9.58 -0.83 20.99
N ILE A 380 -8.30 -0.44 20.94
CA ILE A 380 -7.28 -1.11 21.76
C ILE A 380 -7.49 -0.85 23.27
N VAL A 381 -7.89 0.37 23.64
CA VAL A 381 -8.23 0.68 25.04
C VAL A 381 -9.42 -0.15 25.52
N LEU A 382 -10.44 -0.31 24.68
CA LEU A 382 -11.65 -1.04 25.02
C LEU A 382 -11.41 -2.55 25.10
N GLU A 383 -10.60 -3.13 24.21
CA GLU A 383 -10.13 -4.52 24.31
C GLU A 383 -9.50 -4.79 25.68
N LYS A 384 -8.62 -3.90 26.12
CA LYS A 384 -7.98 -4.00 27.43
C LYS A 384 -8.98 -3.97 28.60
N VAL A 385 -10.02 -3.13 28.52
CA VAL A 385 -11.08 -3.10 29.54
C VAL A 385 -11.89 -4.40 29.52
N ILE A 386 -12.22 -4.92 28.33
CA ILE A 386 -12.98 -6.17 28.17
C ILE A 386 -12.16 -7.37 28.66
N ASP A 387 -10.86 -7.39 28.43
CA ASP A 387 -9.97 -8.46 28.93
C ASP A 387 -9.93 -8.48 30.47
N ALA A 388 -9.98 -7.32 31.12
CA ALA A 388 -10.01 -7.20 32.58
C ALA A 388 -11.42 -7.42 33.17
N GLN A 389 -12.46 -6.95 32.47
CA GLN A 389 -13.86 -6.98 32.89
C GLN A 389 -14.75 -7.39 31.72
N ASN A 390 -14.84 -8.70 31.53
CA ASN A 390 -15.46 -9.28 30.34
C ASN A 390 -16.94 -8.89 30.14
N ASN A 391 -17.68 -8.56 31.21
CA ASN A 391 -19.09 -8.19 31.17
C ASN A 391 -19.33 -6.68 31.38
N ASN A 392 -18.31 -5.83 31.16
CA ASN A 392 -18.49 -4.38 31.22
C ASN A 392 -19.33 -3.90 30.03
N CYS A 393 -20.62 -3.61 30.26
CA CYS A 393 -21.56 -3.24 29.20
C CYS A 393 -21.16 -1.97 28.44
N GLU A 394 -20.61 -0.97 29.13
CA GLU A 394 -20.14 0.26 28.48
C GLU A 394 -18.98 -0.05 27.51
N ALA A 395 -18.00 -0.83 27.97
CA ALA A 395 -16.87 -1.21 27.13
C ALA A 395 -17.31 -2.03 25.92
N LEU A 396 -18.21 -3.00 26.10
CA LEU A 396 -18.76 -3.82 25.01
C LEU A 396 -19.53 -2.98 23.99
N SER A 397 -20.35 -2.03 24.45
CA SER A 397 -21.13 -1.13 23.59
C SER A 397 -20.23 -0.23 22.75
N HIS A 398 -19.25 0.40 23.39
CA HIS A 398 -18.26 1.22 22.68
C HIS A 398 -17.37 0.39 21.76
N TYR A 399 -16.97 -0.82 22.15
CA TYR A 399 -16.14 -1.68 21.33
C TYR A 399 -16.88 -2.21 20.11
N GLY A 400 -18.17 -2.53 20.25
CA GLY A 400 -19.06 -2.88 19.14
C GLY A 400 -19.15 -1.75 18.12
N PHE A 401 -19.41 -0.52 18.59
CA PHE A 401 -19.46 0.67 17.74
C PHE A 401 -18.12 0.95 17.04
N VAL A 402 -17.02 0.99 17.80
CA VAL A 402 -15.69 1.26 17.25
C VAL A 402 -15.28 0.19 16.24
N SER A 403 -15.55 -1.09 16.52
CA SER A 403 -15.27 -2.18 15.60
C SER A 403 -16.07 -2.04 14.30
N PHE A 404 -17.33 -1.62 14.38
CA PHE A 404 -18.13 -1.31 13.19
C PHE A 404 -17.52 -0.16 12.38
N MET A 405 -17.12 0.94 13.04
CA MET A 405 -16.48 2.09 12.37
C MET A 405 -15.13 1.74 11.73
N LEU A 406 -14.42 0.75 12.26
CA LEU A 406 -13.19 0.22 11.67
C LEU A 406 -13.45 -0.78 10.53
N GLY A 407 -14.70 -1.20 10.30
CA GLY A 407 -15.05 -2.28 9.37
C GLY A 407 -14.65 -3.68 9.89
N ASN A 408 -14.42 -3.82 11.20
CA ASN A 408 -14.12 -5.08 11.87
C ASN A 408 -15.45 -5.75 12.28
N TYR A 409 -16.29 -6.08 11.29
CA TYR A 409 -17.68 -6.50 11.53
C TYR A 409 -17.80 -7.76 12.38
N ASN A 410 -16.90 -8.74 12.24
CA ASN A 410 -16.93 -9.92 13.11
C ASN A 410 -16.68 -9.60 14.59
N ASP A 411 -15.85 -8.60 14.90
CA ASP A 411 -15.58 -8.17 16.28
C ASP A 411 -16.77 -7.35 16.83
N ALA A 412 -17.38 -6.52 15.98
CA ALA A 412 -18.62 -5.82 16.31
C ALA A 412 -19.76 -6.79 16.62
N LEU A 413 -19.89 -7.85 15.83
CA LEU A 413 -20.95 -8.87 16.00
C LEU A 413 -20.83 -9.53 17.37
N LYS A 414 -19.64 -10.08 17.68
CA LYS A 414 -19.36 -10.74 18.97
C LYS A 414 -19.62 -9.84 20.18
N SER A 415 -19.31 -8.55 20.05
CA SER A 415 -19.52 -7.58 21.13
C SER A 415 -21.01 -7.36 21.40
N ASN A 416 -21.80 -7.21 20.33
CA ASN A 416 -23.25 -7.07 20.43
C ASN A 416 -23.92 -8.37 20.90
N GLU A 417 -23.46 -9.55 20.47
CA GLU A 417 -23.95 -10.85 20.97
C GLU A 417 -23.80 -10.97 22.49
N LYS A 418 -22.66 -10.50 23.00
CA LYS A 418 -22.40 -10.53 24.43
C LYS A 418 -23.32 -9.58 25.20
N LEU A 419 -23.58 -8.39 24.67
CA LEU A 419 -24.57 -7.47 25.24
C LEU A 419 -25.97 -8.08 25.24
N LEU A 420 -26.39 -8.71 24.14
CA LEU A 420 -27.70 -9.36 24.04
C LEU A 420 -27.83 -10.59 24.95
N THR A 421 -26.73 -11.23 25.31
CA THR A 421 -26.73 -12.28 26.35
C THR A 421 -27.01 -11.70 27.74
N ILE A 422 -26.55 -10.47 28.01
CA ILE A 422 -26.77 -9.76 29.28
C ILE A 422 -28.19 -9.17 29.31
N ASN A 423 -28.60 -8.50 28.23
CA ASN A 423 -29.92 -7.90 28.05
C ASN A 423 -30.45 -8.17 26.63
N PRO A 424 -31.31 -9.18 26.43
CA PRO A 424 -31.83 -9.55 25.11
C PRO A 424 -32.66 -8.49 24.40
N LEU A 425 -33.15 -7.49 25.14
CA LEU A 425 -34.01 -6.41 24.64
C LEU A 425 -33.27 -5.07 24.59
N ASP A 426 -31.94 -5.06 24.71
CA ASP A 426 -31.14 -3.85 24.56
C ASP A 426 -31.22 -3.32 23.13
N ALA A 427 -31.96 -2.22 22.94
CA ALA A 427 -32.17 -1.62 21.63
C ALA A 427 -30.87 -1.21 20.92
N TYR A 428 -29.86 -0.74 21.68
CA TYR A 428 -28.58 -0.33 21.11
C TYR A 428 -27.81 -1.55 20.60
N ALA A 429 -27.77 -2.63 21.39
CA ALA A 429 -27.12 -3.87 20.98
C ALA A 429 -27.87 -4.55 19.82
N LEU A 430 -29.20 -4.53 19.81
CA LEU A 430 -30.02 -5.03 18.69
C LEU A 430 -29.72 -4.26 17.39
N LYS A 431 -29.64 -2.92 17.46
CA LYS A 431 -29.24 -2.08 16.33
C LYS A 431 -27.84 -2.46 15.82
N GLY A 432 -26.86 -2.51 16.74
CA GLY A 432 -25.48 -2.85 16.40
C GLY A 432 -25.35 -4.24 15.77
N TYR A 433 -26.06 -5.23 16.32
CA TYR A 433 -26.14 -6.58 15.78
C TYR A 433 -26.75 -6.61 14.38
N GLY A 434 -27.89 -5.94 14.18
CA GLY A 434 -28.59 -5.89 12.90
C GLY A 434 -27.75 -5.25 11.78
N LEU A 435 -27.17 -4.08 12.03
CA LEU A 435 -26.27 -3.41 11.09
C LEU A 435 -25.07 -4.28 10.71
N THR A 436 -24.43 -4.88 11.72
CA THR A 436 -23.25 -5.72 11.51
C THR A 436 -23.58 -6.97 10.70
N THR A 437 -24.72 -7.60 11.00
CA THR A 437 -25.22 -8.79 10.30
C THR A 437 -25.50 -8.51 8.83
N ALA A 438 -26.14 -7.36 8.55
CA ALA A 438 -26.37 -6.89 7.18
C ALA A 438 -25.05 -6.64 6.42
N LYS A 439 -24.07 -5.96 7.04
CA LYS A 439 -22.75 -5.71 6.41
C LYS A 439 -21.91 -6.98 6.19
N LEU A 440 -22.19 -8.07 6.92
CA LEU A 440 -21.62 -9.40 6.69
C LEU A 440 -22.33 -10.19 5.58
N GLY A 441 -23.40 -9.63 4.97
CA GLY A 441 -24.12 -10.21 3.83
C GLY A 441 -25.49 -10.81 4.19
N ASN A 442 -25.83 -10.93 5.46
CA ASN A 442 -27.11 -11.49 5.92
C ASN A 442 -28.16 -10.38 6.08
N ILE A 443 -28.60 -9.81 4.95
CA ILE A 443 -29.41 -8.60 4.90
C ILE A 443 -30.76 -8.75 5.62
N GLU A 444 -31.53 -9.81 5.35
CA GLU A 444 -32.87 -9.98 5.95
C GLU A 444 -32.80 -10.17 7.47
N ASP A 445 -31.82 -10.92 7.96
CA ASP A 445 -31.61 -11.07 9.40
C ASP A 445 -31.26 -9.72 10.02
N GLY A 446 -30.38 -8.95 9.37
CA GLY A 446 -30.05 -7.59 9.79
C GLY A 446 -31.29 -6.69 9.92
N ILE A 447 -32.18 -6.72 8.92
CA ILE A 447 -33.47 -6.01 8.94
C ILE A 447 -34.33 -6.46 10.12
N ASN A 448 -34.46 -7.77 10.36
CA ASN A 448 -35.26 -8.30 11.46
C ASN A 448 -34.74 -7.83 12.83
N TYR A 449 -33.42 -7.74 13.01
CA TYR A 449 -32.82 -7.22 14.24
C TYR A 449 -33.01 -5.70 14.39
N LEU A 450 -32.96 -4.94 13.30
CA LEU A 450 -33.25 -3.50 13.33
C LEU A 450 -34.73 -3.22 13.66
N LEU A 451 -35.66 -4.01 13.15
CA LEU A 451 -37.08 -3.94 13.54
C LEU A 451 -37.26 -4.22 15.04
N LYS A 452 -36.59 -5.25 15.57
CA LYS A 452 -36.59 -5.51 17.03
C LYS A 452 -35.96 -4.36 17.81
N ALA A 453 -34.90 -3.72 17.30
CA ALA A 453 -34.31 -2.56 17.93
C ALA A 453 -35.33 -1.42 18.02
N ILE A 454 -36.08 -1.15 16.95
CA ILE A 454 -37.17 -0.16 16.91
C ILE A 454 -38.25 -0.49 17.96
N GLU A 455 -38.70 -1.74 18.05
CA GLU A 455 -39.71 -2.18 19.02
C GLU A 455 -39.29 -1.95 20.48
N ASN A 456 -37.98 -1.93 20.75
CA ASN A 456 -37.41 -1.74 22.08
C ASN A 456 -36.80 -0.35 22.30
N SER A 457 -36.96 0.57 21.34
CA SER A 457 -36.46 1.94 21.42
C SER A 457 -37.48 2.90 22.05
N ASP A 458 -37.00 4.02 22.58
CA ASP A 458 -37.84 5.13 23.06
C ASP A 458 -37.63 6.40 22.22
N GLU A 459 -38.36 7.47 22.54
CA GLU A 459 -38.33 8.76 21.82
C GLU A 459 -36.95 9.43 21.77
N ARG A 460 -36.00 8.99 22.60
CA ARG A 460 -34.63 9.53 22.67
C ARG A 460 -33.65 8.71 21.82
N PHE A 461 -34.05 7.55 21.31
CA PHE A 461 -33.18 6.66 20.53
C PHE A 461 -33.85 6.25 19.21
N LEU A 462 -33.82 7.17 18.25
CA LEU A 462 -34.47 6.98 16.94
C LEU A 462 -33.52 6.54 15.83
N ASP A 463 -32.21 6.41 16.10
CA ASP A 463 -31.23 5.95 15.11
C ASP A 463 -31.65 4.66 14.37
N PRO A 464 -32.27 3.63 15.00
CA PRO A 464 -32.65 2.42 14.29
C PRO A 464 -33.61 2.66 13.12
N TYR A 465 -34.45 3.71 13.17
CA TYR A 465 -35.32 4.10 12.06
C TYR A 465 -34.51 4.60 10.86
N HIS A 466 -33.52 5.46 11.12
CA HIS A 466 -32.62 5.98 10.09
C HIS A 466 -31.78 4.87 9.49
N ASP A 467 -31.17 4.04 10.34
CA ASP A 467 -30.28 2.95 9.91
C ASP A 467 -31.03 1.90 9.08
N LEU A 468 -32.28 1.58 9.44
CA LEU A 468 -33.13 0.69 8.66
C LEU A 468 -33.56 1.33 7.33
N ALA A 469 -33.85 2.63 7.31
CA ALA A 469 -34.13 3.34 6.06
C ALA A 469 -32.94 3.30 5.10
N VAL A 470 -31.72 3.53 5.61
CA VAL A 470 -30.49 3.41 4.82
C VAL A 470 -30.33 1.99 4.27
N LEU A 471 -30.54 0.96 5.08
CA LEU A 471 -30.42 -0.43 4.63
C LEU A 471 -31.47 -0.80 3.57
N TYR A 472 -32.71 -0.32 3.72
CA TYR A 472 -33.74 -0.49 2.69
C TYR A 472 -33.36 0.21 1.39
N TYR A 473 -32.82 1.42 1.46
CA TYR A 473 -32.34 2.14 0.30
C TYR A 473 -31.18 1.42 -0.41
N GLU A 474 -30.17 0.98 0.34
CA GLU A 474 -29.03 0.19 -0.18
C GLU A 474 -29.47 -1.10 -0.89
N THR A 475 -30.66 -1.64 -0.53
CA THR A 475 -31.22 -2.88 -1.08
C THR A 475 -32.31 -2.64 -2.13
N GLY A 476 -32.53 -1.39 -2.54
CA GLY A 476 -33.52 -1.01 -3.55
C GLY A 476 -34.97 -0.98 -3.07
N ARG A 477 -35.23 -1.14 -1.77
CA ARG A 477 -36.55 -1.10 -1.13
C ARG A 477 -36.95 0.33 -0.77
N ILE A 478 -37.00 1.22 -1.77
CA ILE A 478 -37.17 2.67 -1.56
C ILE A 478 -38.46 2.99 -0.80
N ASN A 479 -39.58 2.35 -1.13
CA ASN A 479 -40.85 2.58 -0.44
C ASN A 479 -40.79 2.17 1.05
N ASP A 480 -40.10 1.07 1.37
CA ASP A 480 -39.90 0.65 2.76
C ASP A 480 -39.01 1.65 3.51
N ALA A 481 -37.98 2.19 2.84
CA ALA A 481 -37.12 3.24 3.37
C ALA A 481 -37.91 4.52 3.72
N ILE A 482 -38.77 4.98 2.82
CA ILE A 482 -39.65 6.14 3.05
C ILE A 482 -40.57 5.86 4.24
N ASN A 483 -41.29 4.74 4.22
CA ASN A 483 -42.27 4.39 5.25
C ASN A 483 -41.65 4.29 6.64
N ILE A 484 -40.47 3.68 6.78
CA ILE A 484 -39.83 3.55 8.09
C ILE A 484 -39.29 4.90 8.58
N LEU A 485 -38.73 5.72 7.68
CA LEU A 485 -38.22 7.04 8.03
C LEU A 485 -39.37 7.96 8.47
N GLU A 486 -40.52 7.93 7.81
CA GLU A 486 -41.72 8.68 8.20
C GLU A 486 -42.21 8.34 9.61
N LYS A 487 -42.21 7.05 9.97
CA LYS A 487 -42.57 6.62 11.32
C LYS A 487 -41.69 7.29 12.38
N GLY A 488 -40.37 7.30 12.18
CA GLY A 488 -39.43 7.97 13.08
C GLY A 488 -39.65 9.49 13.13
N ARG A 489 -39.86 10.11 11.95
CA ARG A 489 -40.11 11.56 11.80
C ARG A 489 -41.39 12.03 12.48
N CYS A 490 -42.38 11.16 12.68
CA CYS A 490 -43.59 11.47 13.44
C CYS A 490 -43.39 11.46 14.96
N ILE A 491 -42.31 10.87 15.46
CA ILE A 491 -42.03 10.75 16.90
C ILE A 491 -41.31 11.99 17.43
N SER A 492 -40.35 12.54 16.67
CA SER A 492 -39.50 13.66 17.13
C SER A 492 -39.24 14.67 16.02
N GLN A 493 -39.42 15.96 16.35
CA GLN A 493 -39.07 17.05 15.44
C GLN A 493 -37.57 17.13 15.19
N SER A 494 -36.71 16.85 16.17
CA SER A 494 -35.24 16.83 15.98
C SER A 494 -34.86 15.77 14.95
N PHE A 495 -35.42 14.57 15.08
CA PHE A 495 -35.18 13.49 14.12
C PHE A 495 -35.70 13.83 12.72
N LYS A 496 -36.84 14.54 12.65
CA LYS A 496 -37.34 15.08 11.38
C LYS A 496 -36.36 16.04 10.73
N ASP A 497 -35.80 16.97 11.50
CA ASP A 497 -34.85 17.94 10.98
C ASP A 497 -33.53 17.27 10.54
N GLU A 498 -33.02 16.31 11.32
CA GLU A 498 -31.79 15.56 11.02
C GLU A 498 -31.90 14.65 9.78
N THR A 499 -33.10 14.17 9.46
CA THR A 499 -33.33 13.22 8.36
C THR A 499 -33.94 13.86 7.12
N GLU A 500 -34.12 15.19 7.10
CA GLU A 500 -34.81 15.90 6.02
C GLU A 500 -34.15 15.67 4.65
N ASP A 501 -32.83 15.86 4.57
CA ASP A 501 -32.09 15.71 3.31
C ASP A 501 -32.20 14.27 2.78
N PHE A 502 -32.08 13.27 3.66
CA PHE A 502 -32.21 11.88 3.24
C PHE A 502 -33.64 11.53 2.83
N TYR A 503 -34.65 12.06 3.52
CA TYR A 503 -36.04 11.90 3.14
C TYR A 503 -36.35 12.51 1.77
N ILE A 504 -35.80 13.69 1.46
CA ILE A 504 -35.91 14.31 0.12
C ILE A 504 -35.27 13.40 -0.93
N ILE A 505 -34.05 12.92 -0.70
CA ILE A 505 -33.34 12.00 -1.61
C ILE A 505 -34.19 10.74 -1.90
N LEU A 506 -34.80 10.15 -0.89
CA LEU A 506 -35.64 8.96 -1.05
C LEU A 506 -36.88 9.24 -1.90
N ASN A 507 -37.52 10.40 -1.71
CA ASN A 507 -38.70 10.79 -2.48
C ASN A 507 -38.36 11.12 -3.95
N ASP A 508 -37.20 11.71 -4.20
CA ASP A 508 -36.71 11.97 -5.56
C ASP A 508 -36.30 10.67 -6.28
N ALA A 509 -35.73 9.71 -5.54
CA ALA A 509 -35.38 8.40 -6.05
C ALA A 509 -36.58 7.46 -6.23
N ASN A 510 -37.73 7.79 -5.64
CA ASN A 510 -38.93 6.98 -5.78
C ASN A 510 -39.43 7.05 -7.22
N PRO A 511 -39.48 5.93 -7.98
CA PRO A 511 -40.10 5.92 -9.28
C PRO A 511 -41.59 6.23 -9.09
N LYS A 512 -41.96 7.51 -9.26
CA LYS A 512 -43.37 7.89 -9.41
C LYS A 512 -43.92 7.02 -10.54
N ASP A 513 -45.01 6.32 -10.27
CA ASP A 513 -45.79 5.64 -11.30
C ASP A 513 -45.90 6.57 -12.53
N ASN A 514 -45.20 6.23 -13.62
CA ASN A 514 -45.35 6.86 -14.93
C ASN A 514 -46.70 6.44 -15.55
N ASN A 515 -47.77 6.63 -14.81
CA ASN A 515 -49.14 6.47 -15.25
C ASN A 515 -49.95 7.62 -14.66
N LEU A 516 -49.87 8.78 -15.29
CA LEU A 516 -50.92 9.81 -15.31
C LEU A 516 -50.54 10.85 -16.38
N GLU A 517 -50.91 10.56 -17.64
CA GLU A 517 -51.43 11.50 -18.63
C GLU A 517 -51.85 10.71 -19.89
N THR A 518 -53.11 10.28 -19.91
CA THR A 518 -53.91 10.04 -21.13
C THR A 518 -54.90 11.17 -21.28
#